data_AF-A0A7V1PW34-F1
#
_entry.id   AF-A0A7V1PW34-F1
#
_cell.length_a   1.000
_cell.length_b   1.000
_cell.length_c   1.000
_cell.angle_alpha   90.00
_cell.angle_beta   90.00
_cell.angle_gamma   90.00
#
_symmetry.space_group_name_H-M   'P 1'
#
loop_
_entity.id
_entity.type
_entity.pdbx_description
1 polymer ?
#
loop_
_entity_poly.entity_id
_entity_poly.type
_entity_poly.pdbx_seq_one_letter_code
_entity_poly.pdbx_strand_id
1 'polypeptide(L)'
;MYYKKSLHDTFGQSFQQRVTTNYVDAVRGNALNDIIAVGAFGTVLHYNGSTWYNFTQQINIHSCDLYSVSIKGNIAVGVGTPGGEKAVAVVGIRK
;
A
#
# COMPACT_ATOMS: atom_id res chain seq x y z
N MET A 1 23.18 6.25 9.32
CA MET A 1 22.53 6.73 10.56
C MET A 1 21.08 7.06 10.23
N TYR A 2 20.11 6.30 10.76
CA TYR A 2 18.68 6.62 10.61
C TYR A 2 18.25 7.51 11.77
N TYR A 3 17.83 8.75 11.49
CA TYR A 3 17.31 9.65 12.51
C TYR A 3 15.82 9.35 12.69
N LYS A 4 15.43 8.86 13.87
CA LYS A 4 14.02 8.69 14.23
C LYS A 4 13.46 10.07 14.58
N LYS A 5 12.88 10.75 13.58
CA LYS A 5 12.19 12.02 13.80
C LYS A 5 10.93 11.75 14.65
N SER A 6 10.80 12.44 15.78
CA SER A 6 9.67 12.28 16.70
C SER A 6 8.39 12.79 16.03
N LEU A 7 7.24 12.21 16.37
CA LEU A 7 5.92 12.67 15.87
C LEU A 7 5.59 14.13 16.26
N HIS A 8 6.42 14.76 17.09
CA HIS A 8 6.28 16.14 17.53
C HIS A 8 7.00 17.17 16.64
N ASP A 9 7.82 16.74 15.67
CA ASP A 9 8.50 17.65 14.76
C ASP A 9 7.62 17.93 13.53
N THR A 10 6.58 18.74 13.73
CA THR A 10 5.79 19.48 12.73
C THR A 10 5.80 18.93 11.30
N PHE A 11 4.86 18.03 10.99
CA PHE A 11 4.53 17.69 9.59
C PHE A 11 3.59 18.76 9.02
N GLY A 12 4.17 19.92 8.65
CA GLY A 12 3.44 21.06 8.10
C GLY A 12 3.18 20.99 6.59
N GLN A 13 3.27 19.82 5.96
CA GLN A 13 2.92 19.66 4.55
C GLN A 13 1.99 18.46 4.39
N SER A 14 0.69 18.73 4.40
CA SER A 14 -0.27 17.78 3.84
C SER A 14 -0.11 17.79 2.32
N PHE A 15 0.42 16.71 1.74
CA PHE A 15 0.33 16.50 0.31
C PHE A 15 -1.14 16.19 -0.03
N GLN A 16 -1.91 17.21 -0.41
CA GLN A 16 -3.31 17.11 -0.81
C GLN A 16 -3.44 16.55 -2.24
N GLN A 17 -2.77 15.44 -2.55
CA GLN A 17 -3.00 14.72 -3.79
C GLN A 17 -3.84 13.49 -3.49
N ARG A 18 -5.07 13.45 -4.02
CA ARG A 18 -5.96 12.30 -3.86
C ARG A 18 -5.45 11.13 -4.71
N VAL A 19 -4.77 10.19 -4.05
CA VAL A 19 -4.14 9.00 -4.69
C VAL A 19 -5.18 7.92 -5.03
N THR A 20 -6.21 7.77 -4.20
CA THR A 20 -7.32 6.84 -4.39
C THR A 20 -8.59 7.40 -3.75
N THR A 21 -9.74 6.90 -4.19
CA THR A 21 -11.06 7.10 -3.56
C THR A 21 -11.52 5.91 -2.75
N ASN A 22 -10.79 4.79 -2.83
CA ASN A 22 -11.15 3.54 -2.18
C ASN A 22 -10.64 3.53 -0.74
N TYR A 23 -11.29 2.73 0.11
CA TYR A 23 -10.80 2.47 1.45
C TYR A 23 -9.45 1.74 1.40
N VAL A 24 -8.57 2.11 2.33
CA VAL A 24 -7.27 1.48 2.54
C VAL A 24 -7.33 0.81 3.91
N ASP A 25 -7.14 -0.50 3.92
CA ASP A 25 -7.34 -1.34 5.11
C ASP A 25 -6.02 -1.68 5.80
N ALA A 26 -4.92 -1.74 5.04
CA ALA A 26 -3.60 -2.06 5.59
C ALA A 26 -2.49 -1.25 4.95
N VAL A 27 -1.48 -0.95 5.75
CA VAL A 27 -0.24 -0.30 5.33
C VAL A 27 0.96 -1.04 5.92
N ARG A 28 2.01 -1.19 5.11
CA ARG A 28 3.29 -1.74 5.56
C ARG A 28 4.42 -1.02 4.87
N GLY A 29 5.53 -0.83 5.57
CA GLY A 29 6.76 -0.31 4.97
C GLY A 29 7.98 -1.10 5.41
N ASN A 30 8.98 -1.16 4.52
CA ASN A 30 10.32 -1.64 4.84
C ASN A 30 11.33 -0.48 4.99
N ALA A 31 11.02 0.70 4.44
CA ALA A 31 11.79 1.93 4.59
C ALA A 31 10.89 3.16 4.39
N LEU A 32 11.39 4.37 4.69
CA LEU A 32 10.65 5.62 4.47
C LEU A 32 10.30 5.88 3.00
N ASN A 33 11.02 5.25 2.09
CA ASN A 33 10.84 5.31 0.64
C ASN A 33 10.28 4.01 0.04
N ASP A 34 9.77 3.12 0.88
CA ASP A 34 9.18 1.85 0.46
C ASP A 34 8.01 1.50 1.38
N ILE A 35 6.84 2.05 1.06
CA ILE A 35 5.59 1.84 1.79
C ILE A 35 4.51 1.38 0.83
N ILE A 36 3.84 0.27 1.15
CA ILE A 36 2.70 -0.25 0.42
C ILE A 36 1.44 -0.05 1.25
N ALA A 37 0.37 0.37 0.59
CA ALA A 37 -0.96 0.42 1.15
C ALA A 37 -1.90 -0.42 0.28
N VAL A 38 -2.78 -1.20 0.91
CA VAL A 38 -3.77 -2.04 0.23
C VAL A 38 -5.16 -1.86 0.81
N GLY A 39 -6.20 -2.19 0.05
CA GLY A 39 -7.58 -2.14 0.54
C GLY A 39 -8.63 -2.51 -0.50
N ALA A 40 -9.77 -1.83 -0.43
CA ALA A 40 -10.97 -2.14 -1.19
C ALA A 40 -10.78 -2.12 -2.72
N PHE A 41 -11.56 -2.94 -3.45
CA PHE A 41 -11.53 -3.03 -4.92
C PHE A 41 -10.13 -3.32 -5.51
N GLY A 42 -9.32 -4.05 -4.76
CA GLY A 42 -7.99 -4.47 -5.11
C GLY A 42 -7.00 -3.32 -5.05
N THR A 43 -7.28 -2.30 -4.23
CA THR A 43 -6.41 -1.13 -4.12
C THR A 43 -5.01 -1.58 -3.73
N VAL A 44 -4.01 -1.19 -4.52
CA VAL A 44 -2.59 -1.36 -4.19
C VAL A 44 -1.87 -0.06 -4.55
N LEU A 45 -1.27 0.57 -3.54
CA LEU A 45 -0.54 1.82 -3.66
C LEU A 45 0.90 1.61 -3.19
N HIS A 46 1.85 2.28 -3.84
CA HIS A 46 3.26 2.26 -3.44
C HIS A 46 3.81 3.68 -3.32
N TYR A 47 4.34 4.03 -2.15
CA TYR A 47 5.07 5.25 -1.90
C TYR A 47 6.57 5.02 -2.06
N ASN A 48 7.19 5.76 -2.97
CA ASN A 48 8.61 5.64 -3.28
C ASN A 48 9.51 6.63 -2.49
N GLY A 49 8.97 7.29 -1.46
CA GLY A 49 9.68 8.35 -0.72
C GLY A 49 9.42 9.77 -1.21
N SER A 50 8.68 9.93 -2.31
CA SER A 50 8.29 11.23 -2.85
C SER A 50 6.83 11.25 -3.27
N THR A 51 6.38 10.25 -4.02
CA THR A 51 5.02 10.17 -4.56
C THR A 51 4.41 8.80 -4.33
N TRP A 52 3.07 8.76 -4.30
CA TRP A 52 2.32 7.52 -4.32
C TRP A 52 1.95 7.15 -5.75
N TYR A 53 2.19 5.90 -6.12
CA TYR A 53 1.73 5.29 -7.37
C TYR A 53 0.57 4.36 -7.10
N ASN A 54 -0.46 4.42 -7.94
CA ASN A 54 -1.63 3.56 -7.85
C ASN A 54 -1.53 2.43 -8.87
N PHE A 55 -1.35 1.20 -8.38
CA PHE A 55 -1.17 -0.01 -9.18
C PHE A 55 -2.48 -0.80 -9.40
N THR A 56 -3.61 -0.33 -8.86
CA THR A 56 -4.91 -1.04 -8.86
C THR A 56 -5.33 -1.52 -10.26
N GLN A 57 -5.11 -0.70 -11.28
CA GLN A 57 -5.47 -1.02 -12.68
C GLN A 57 -4.52 -2.01 -13.35
N GLN A 58 -3.31 -2.20 -12.82
CA GLN A 58 -2.30 -3.09 -13.40
C GLN A 58 -2.43 -4.53 -12.90
N ILE A 59 -3.05 -4.71 -11.73
CA ILE A 59 -3.19 -6.01 -11.05
C ILE A 59 -4.54 -6.70 -11.31
N ASN A 60 -5.50 -6.04 -11.97
CA ASN A 60 -6.76 -6.62 -12.46
C ASN A 60 -7.56 -7.43 -11.42
N ILE A 61 -7.59 -7.01 -10.15
CA ILE A 61 -8.31 -7.69 -9.05
C ILE A 61 -9.46 -6.83 -8.48
N HIS A 62 -10.22 -6.18 -9.36
CA HIS A 62 -11.20 -5.12 -9.06
C HIS A 62 -12.38 -5.48 -8.15
N SER A 63 -12.54 -6.76 -7.78
CA SER A 63 -13.61 -7.24 -6.88
C SER A 63 -13.07 -7.83 -5.58
N CYS A 64 -11.78 -7.66 -5.30
CA CYS A 64 -11.13 -8.16 -4.08
C CYS A 64 -10.97 -7.04 -3.06
N ASP A 65 -11.20 -7.31 -1.79
CA ASP A 65 -10.74 -6.44 -0.71
C ASP A 65 -9.47 -7.05 -0.13
N LEU A 66 -8.38 -6.28 -0.06
CA LEU A 66 -7.12 -6.72 0.53
C LEU A 66 -7.02 -6.21 1.97
N TYR A 67 -7.04 -7.13 2.94
CA TYR A 67 -7.08 -6.80 4.36
C TYR A 67 -5.69 -6.72 5.01
N SER A 68 -4.67 -7.30 4.38
CA SER A 68 -3.32 -7.30 4.94
C SER A 68 -2.28 -7.27 3.85
N VAL A 69 -1.13 -6.66 4.17
CA VAL A 69 0.04 -6.65 3.30
C VAL A 69 1.32 -6.90 4.10
N SER A 70 2.18 -7.75 3.53
CA SER A 70 3.52 -8.01 4.04
C SER A 70 4.56 -7.71 2.97
N ILE A 71 5.74 -7.30 3.41
CA ILE A 71 6.83 -6.88 2.53
C ILE A 71 8.13 -7.52 3.01
N LYS A 72 8.88 -8.13 2.11
CA LYS A 72 10.23 -8.65 2.39
C LYS A 72 11.13 -8.49 1.16
N GLY A 73 12.24 -7.77 1.33
CA GLY A 73 13.11 -7.40 0.20
C GLY A 73 12.28 -6.69 -0.87
N ASN A 74 12.27 -7.25 -2.08
CA ASN A 74 11.57 -6.71 -3.25
C ASN A 74 10.17 -7.28 -3.47
N ILE A 75 9.69 -8.14 -2.56
CA ILE A 75 8.39 -8.79 -2.69
C ILE A 75 7.39 -8.10 -1.76
N ALA A 76 6.21 -7.78 -2.29
CA ALA A 76 5.03 -7.42 -1.51
C ALA A 76 3.94 -8.46 -1.74
N VAL A 77 3.29 -8.90 -0.67
CA VAL A 77 2.17 -9.85 -0.72
C VAL A 77 0.97 -9.22 -0.03
N GLY A 78 -0.10 -8.97 -0.78
CA GLY A 78 -1.40 -8.58 -0.25
C GLY A 78 -2.31 -9.80 -0.17
N VAL A 79 -3.10 -9.92 0.90
CA VAL A 79 -4.09 -11.00 1.06
C VAL A 79 -5.46 -10.44 1.43
N GLY A 80 -6.50 -11.11 0.96
CA GLY A 80 -7.88 -10.77 1.30
C GLY A 80 -8.90 -11.65 0.60
N THR A 81 -10.08 -11.12 0.28
CA THR A 81 -11.16 -11.94 -0.33
C THR A 81 -11.88 -11.20 -1.46
N PRO A 82 -12.30 -11.89 -2.53
CA PRO A 82 -13.32 -11.39 -3.44
C PRO A 82 -14.69 -11.67 -2.85
N GLY A 83 -15.34 -10.64 -2.29
CA GLY A 83 -16.70 -10.75 -1.77
C GLY A 83 -16.89 -11.77 -0.63
N GLY A 84 -15.84 -12.07 0.15
CA GLY A 84 -15.93 -12.93 1.35
C GLY A 84 -15.87 -14.45 1.12
N GLU A 85 -15.80 -14.94 -0.12
CA GLU A 85 -15.95 -16.39 -0.37
C GLU A 85 -14.62 -17.17 -0.37
N LYS A 86 -13.53 -16.60 -0.89
CA LYS A 86 -12.23 -17.28 -1.05
C LYS A 86 -11.07 -16.37 -0.72
N ALA A 87 -9.97 -16.91 -0.21
CA ALA A 87 -8.76 -16.13 -0.04
C ALA A 87 -8.09 -15.84 -1.40
N VAL A 88 -7.65 -14.60 -1.61
CA VAL A 88 -6.80 -14.17 -2.73
C VAL A 88 -5.49 -13.65 -2.16
N ALA A 89 -4.39 -13.98 -2.85
CA ALA A 89 -3.09 -13.38 -2.61
C ALA A 89 -2.60 -12.70 -3.90
N VAL A 90 -2.09 -11.48 -3.79
CA VAL A 90 -1.42 -10.78 -4.88
C VAL A 90 0.04 -10.61 -4.52
N VAL A 91 0.92 -11.01 -5.44
CA VAL A 91 2.37 -10.90 -5.29
C VAL A 91 2.90 -9.88 -6.28
N GLY A 92 3.53 -8.84 -5.78
CA GLY A 92 4.25 -7.85 -6.57
C GLY A 92 5.76 -7.98 -6.40
N ILE A 93 6.49 -8.08 -7.52
CA ILE A 93 7.95 -7.92 -7.55
C ILE A 93 8.26 -6.47 -7.89
N ARG A 94 9.00 -5.81 -7.00
CA ARG A 94 9.36 -4.39 -7.11
C ARG A 94 10.82 -4.29 -7.56
N LYS A 95 11.09 -3.44 -8.55
CA LYS A 95 12.45 -3.14 -9.03
C LYS A 95 12.97 -1.89 -8.35
#